data_AF-A0A354EKG0-F1
#
_entry.id   AF-A0A354EKG0-F1
#
_cell.length_a   1.000
_cell.length_b   1.000
_cell.length_c   1.000
_cell.angle_alpha   90.00
_cell.angle_beta   90.00
_cell.angle_gamma   90.00
#
_symmetry.space_group_name_H-M   'P 1'
#
loop_
_entity.id
_entity.type
_entity.pdbx_description
1 polymer ?
#
loop_
_entity_poly.entity_id
_entity_poly.type
_entity_poly.pdbx_seq_one_letter_code
_entity_poly.pdbx_strand_id
1 'polypeptide(L)'
;MKEKQSRKNKDSLFFREVVDSITKDINERAIAMIADRFGFGKGNPKTLGEIGETYGITRERVRQIIKEAIHKAKYKSKNDILFKKAEEKLSLALEQKHGIITKKDLIEMMINEEKEEENFISFILHCSDNFKIIEEEVEIEEVVTLHHFDLGFWKNIKEKAKNILHKHDRALHTDDFFEEFLKVHPEIDKEMFLNFLKASKEIKRGVFEKWGIHNWKEISPKGVREKAHLIIRENKKPLHFREVAKLIDEYKLSKKKTHPQT
;
A
#
# COMPACT_ATOMS: atom_id res chain seq x y z
N MET A 1 -25.13 19.28 4.37
CA MET A 1 -24.51 18.29 5.30
C MET A 1 -25.14 16.90 5.20
N LYS A 2 -26.48 16.75 5.09
CA LYS A 2 -27.15 15.44 4.92
C LYS A 2 -26.75 14.66 3.65
N GLU A 3 -26.45 15.31 2.52
CA GLU A 3 -26.04 14.63 1.29
C GLU A 3 -24.61 14.03 1.34
N LYS A 4 -23.67 14.70 2.04
CA LYS A 4 -22.31 14.16 2.28
C LYS A 4 -22.36 12.95 3.23
N GLN A 5 -23.31 12.91 4.16
CA GLN A 5 -23.47 11.82 5.12
C GLN A 5 -24.24 10.62 4.53
N SER A 6 -25.16 10.87 3.60
CA SER A 6 -25.85 9.86 2.79
C SER A 6 -24.92 9.15 1.79
N ARG A 7 -23.99 9.88 1.14
CA ARG A 7 -22.93 9.26 0.32
C ARG A 7 -21.95 8.44 1.15
N LYS A 8 -21.59 8.91 2.36
CA LYS A 8 -20.67 8.23 3.28
C LYS A 8 -21.09 6.80 3.68
N ASN A 9 -22.39 6.53 3.86
CA ASN A 9 -22.89 5.19 4.22
C ASN A 9 -23.13 4.26 3.01
N LYS A 10 -23.21 4.81 1.79
CA LYS A 10 -23.56 4.04 0.59
C LYS A 10 -22.33 3.45 -0.08
N ASP A 11 -21.20 4.13 0.04
CA ASP A 11 -19.92 3.64 -0.48
C ASP A 11 -19.28 2.57 0.43
N SER A 12 -19.51 2.61 1.76
CA SER A 12 -18.87 1.69 2.73
C SER A 12 -19.38 0.25 2.73
N LEU A 13 -20.40 -0.02 1.90
CA LEU A 13 -20.93 -1.36 1.66
C LEU A 13 -20.73 -1.80 0.22
N PHE A 14 -20.21 -0.95 -0.66
CA PHE A 14 -20.18 -1.23 -2.10
C PHE A 14 -19.30 -2.45 -2.40
N PHE A 15 -18.07 -2.51 -1.87
CA PHE A 15 -17.19 -3.64 -2.14
C PHE A 15 -17.68 -4.93 -1.48
N ARG A 16 -18.35 -4.81 -0.33
CA ARG A 16 -19.02 -5.94 0.31
C ARG A 16 -20.15 -6.50 -0.55
N GLU A 17 -21.05 -5.63 -1.05
CA GLU A 17 -22.14 -6.02 -1.96
C GLU A 17 -21.63 -6.69 -3.23
N VAL A 18 -20.50 -6.20 -3.76
CA VAL A 18 -19.83 -6.81 -4.92
C VAL A 18 -19.38 -8.23 -4.61
N VAL A 19 -18.70 -8.44 -3.47
CA VAL A 19 -18.26 -9.77 -3.04
C VAL A 19 -19.47 -10.69 -2.83
N ASP A 20 -20.49 -10.24 -2.10
CA ASP A 20 -21.72 -11.00 -1.87
C ASP A 20 -22.39 -11.43 -3.20
N SER A 21 -22.44 -10.53 -4.18
CA SER A 21 -22.99 -10.81 -5.51
C SER A 21 -22.23 -11.94 -6.22
N ILE A 22 -20.89 -11.88 -6.27
CA ILE A 22 -20.08 -12.90 -6.94
C ILE A 22 -19.95 -14.21 -6.15
N THR A 23 -20.26 -14.21 -4.84
CA THR A 23 -20.21 -15.42 -4.01
C THR A 23 -21.57 -16.08 -3.77
N LYS A 24 -22.70 -15.47 -4.17
CA LYS A 24 -24.06 -15.96 -3.83
C LYS A 24 -24.36 -17.45 -4.10
N ASP A 25 -23.73 -18.05 -5.12
CA ASP A 25 -24.00 -19.43 -5.55
C ASP A 25 -22.93 -20.42 -5.05
N ILE A 26 -22.01 -19.94 -4.20
CA ILE A 26 -20.98 -20.75 -3.56
C ILE A 26 -21.56 -21.32 -2.27
N ASN A 27 -21.17 -22.55 -1.93
CA ASN A 27 -21.58 -23.17 -0.67
C ASN A 27 -21.16 -22.31 0.54
N GLU A 28 -22.07 -22.12 1.50
CA GLU A 28 -21.87 -21.29 2.70
C GLU A 28 -20.60 -21.63 3.48
N ARG A 29 -20.26 -22.93 3.61
CA ARG A 29 -19.04 -23.37 4.29
C ARG A 29 -17.79 -22.89 3.55
N ALA A 30 -17.81 -22.89 2.22
CA ALA A 30 -16.70 -22.41 1.41
C ALA A 30 -16.61 -20.86 1.47
N ILE A 31 -17.74 -20.15 1.50
CA ILE A 31 -17.77 -18.70 1.71
C ILE A 31 -17.19 -18.35 3.08
N ALA A 32 -17.55 -19.08 4.14
CA ALA A 32 -16.99 -18.88 5.48
C ALA A 32 -15.47 -19.09 5.53
N MET A 33 -14.96 -20.10 4.81
CA MET A 33 -13.51 -20.31 4.67
C MET A 33 -12.82 -19.20 3.86
N ILE A 34 -13.47 -18.65 2.83
CA ILE A 34 -12.99 -17.45 2.12
C ILE A 34 -12.96 -16.26 3.07
N ALA A 35 -14.03 -16.04 3.84
CA ALA A 35 -14.13 -14.96 4.81
C ALA A 35 -13.02 -15.05 5.86
N ASP A 36 -12.73 -16.25 6.39
CA ASP A 36 -11.59 -16.48 7.28
C ASP A 36 -10.24 -16.24 6.57
N ARG A 37 -10.10 -16.65 5.30
CA ARG A 37 -8.85 -16.50 4.53
C ARG A 37 -8.52 -15.05 4.21
N PHE A 38 -9.51 -14.26 3.84
CA PHE A 38 -9.33 -12.87 3.45
C PHE A 38 -9.63 -11.90 4.60
N GLY A 39 -10.14 -12.37 5.74
CA GLY A 39 -10.40 -11.56 6.92
C GLY A 39 -11.71 -10.75 6.87
N PHE A 40 -12.71 -11.16 6.10
CA PHE A 40 -14.00 -10.44 6.02
C PHE A 40 -14.66 -10.33 7.40
N GLY A 41 -15.03 -9.12 7.82
CA GLY A 41 -15.72 -8.81 9.09
C GLY A 41 -14.91 -9.02 10.39
N LYS A 42 -13.81 -9.78 10.36
CA LYS A 42 -12.94 -10.01 11.54
C LYS A 42 -11.60 -9.30 11.44
N GLY A 43 -11.27 -8.73 10.29
CA GLY A 43 -10.07 -7.93 10.04
C GLY A 43 -8.76 -8.72 9.95
N ASN A 44 -8.71 -9.98 10.38
CA ASN A 44 -7.49 -10.78 10.43
C ASN A 44 -7.58 -11.98 9.46
N PRO A 45 -6.83 -11.94 8.34
CA PRO A 45 -6.66 -13.08 7.44
C PRO A 45 -6.04 -14.29 8.15
N LYS A 46 -6.58 -15.49 7.92
CA LYS A 46 -6.04 -16.75 8.44
C LYS A 46 -5.22 -17.53 7.40
N THR A 47 -4.24 -18.27 7.90
CA THR A 47 -3.51 -19.27 7.12
C THR A 47 -4.38 -20.48 6.81
N LEU A 48 -4.02 -21.24 5.77
CA LEU A 48 -4.72 -22.49 5.45
C LEU A 48 -4.66 -23.52 6.61
N GLY A 49 -3.63 -23.44 7.47
CA GLY A 49 -3.48 -24.30 8.64
C GLY A 49 -4.49 -23.95 9.73
N GLU A 50 -4.55 -22.67 10.13
CA GLU A 50 -5.50 -22.18 11.14
C GLU A 50 -6.97 -22.41 10.73
N ILE A 51 -7.26 -22.26 9.43
CA ILE A 51 -8.58 -22.60 8.89
C ILE A 51 -8.80 -24.12 8.98
N GLY A 52 -7.81 -24.94 8.66
CA GLY A 52 -7.91 -26.40 8.76
C GLY A 52 -8.27 -26.85 10.17
N GLU A 53 -7.60 -26.29 11.18
CA GLU A 53 -7.90 -26.51 12.60
C GLU A 53 -9.32 -26.07 12.97
N THR A 54 -9.73 -24.88 12.54
CA THR A 54 -11.08 -24.33 12.82
C THR A 54 -12.20 -25.23 12.29
N TYR A 55 -12.00 -25.83 11.10
CA TYR A 55 -13.04 -26.62 10.41
C TYR A 55 -12.82 -28.14 10.48
N GLY A 56 -11.83 -28.61 11.26
CA GLY A 56 -11.50 -30.03 11.45
C GLY A 56 -11.10 -30.75 10.16
N ILE A 57 -10.39 -30.08 9.24
CA ILE A 57 -9.95 -30.65 7.96
C ILE A 57 -8.47 -30.36 7.70
N THR A 58 -7.85 -31.15 6.82
CA THR A 58 -6.43 -30.96 6.48
C THR A 58 -6.21 -29.63 5.76
N ARG A 59 -5.02 -29.05 5.92
CA ARG A 59 -4.57 -27.85 5.19
C ARG A 59 -4.78 -27.97 3.68
N GLU A 60 -4.50 -29.14 3.11
CA GLU A 60 -4.68 -29.41 1.69
C GLU A 60 -6.15 -29.41 1.28
N ARG A 61 -7.04 -29.95 2.12
CA ARG A 61 -8.48 -29.89 1.86
C ARG A 61 -9.00 -28.46 1.89
N VAL A 62 -8.53 -27.63 2.82
CA VAL A 62 -8.84 -26.19 2.84
C VAL A 62 -8.39 -25.53 1.54
N ARG A 63 -7.15 -25.78 1.12
CA ARG A 63 -6.59 -25.22 -0.12
C ARG A 63 -7.47 -25.55 -1.34
N GLN A 64 -7.92 -26.81 -1.44
CA GLN A 64 -8.80 -27.25 -2.53
C GLN A 64 -10.14 -26.53 -2.51
N ILE A 65 -10.80 -26.46 -1.36
CA ILE A 65 -12.11 -25.80 -1.20
C ILE A 65 -12.01 -24.32 -1.57
N ILE A 66 -11.01 -23.61 -1.03
CA ILE A 66 -10.80 -22.19 -1.32
C ILE A 66 -10.49 -21.98 -2.80
N LYS A 67 -9.62 -22.80 -3.40
CA LYS A 67 -9.29 -22.72 -4.83
C LYS A 67 -10.53 -22.88 -5.71
N GLU A 68 -11.38 -23.86 -5.42
CA GLU A 68 -12.62 -24.09 -6.17
C GLU A 68 -13.61 -22.93 -6.01
N ALA A 69 -13.74 -22.41 -4.80
CA ALA A 69 -14.63 -21.29 -4.50
C ALA A 69 -14.16 -19.99 -5.18
N ILE A 70 -12.86 -19.66 -5.14
CA ILE A 70 -12.30 -18.53 -5.89
C ILE A 70 -12.50 -18.71 -7.39
N HIS A 71 -12.32 -19.91 -7.92
CA HIS A 71 -12.57 -20.18 -9.34
C HIS A 71 -14.04 -19.91 -9.72
N LYS A 72 -15.00 -20.32 -8.89
CA LYS A 72 -16.43 -20.02 -9.08
C LYS A 72 -16.72 -18.51 -9.02
N ALA A 73 -16.13 -17.81 -8.05
CA ALA A 73 -16.25 -16.35 -7.94
C ALA A 73 -15.69 -15.64 -9.18
N LYS A 74 -14.49 -16.03 -9.64
CA LYS A 74 -13.88 -15.54 -10.90
C LYS A 74 -14.72 -15.82 -12.14
N TYR A 75 -15.34 -16.98 -12.23
CA TYR A 75 -16.20 -17.28 -13.37
C TYR A 75 -17.42 -16.35 -13.39
N LYS A 76 -18.02 -16.11 -12.23
CA LYS A 76 -19.19 -15.25 -12.09
C LYS A 76 -18.87 -13.77 -12.29
N SER A 77 -17.70 -13.31 -11.82
CA SER A 77 -17.26 -11.93 -11.94
C SER A 77 -17.25 -11.40 -13.38
N LYS A 78 -16.97 -12.28 -14.37
CA LYS A 78 -16.98 -11.95 -15.80
C LYS A 78 -18.30 -11.38 -16.33
N ASN A 79 -19.42 -11.74 -15.71
CA ASN A 79 -20.76 -11.30 -16.13
C ASN A 79 -21.51 -10.50 -15.06
N ASP A 80 -20.89 -10.31 -13.89
CA ASP A 80 -21.52 -9.59 -12.78
C ASP A 80 -21.38 -8.07 -12.96
N ILE A 81 -22.51 -7.36 -12.93
CA ILE A 81 -22.56 -5.91 -13.18
C ILE A 81 -21.92 -5.13 -12.03
N LEU A 82 -22.09 -5.57 -10.77
CA LEU A 82 -21.49 -4.91 -9.62
C LEU A 82 -19.98 -5.10 -9.63
N PHE A 83 -19.52 -6.32 -9.94
CA PHE A 83 -18.10 -6.60 -10.09
C PHE A 83 -17.45 -5.74 -11.16
N LYS A 84 -18.04 -5.64 -12.35
CA LYS A 84 -17.51 -4.80 -13.44
C LYS A 84 -17.38 -3.34 -13.03
N LYS A 85 -18.35 -2.80 -12.27
CA LYS A 85 -18.27 -1.43 -11.73
C LYS A 85 -17.13 -1.28 -10.72
N ALA A 86 -16.92 -2.28 -9.85
CA ALA A 86 -15.81 -2.25 -8.89
C ALA A 86 -14.45 -2.36 -9.58
N GLU A 87 -14.35 -3.25 -10.57
CA GLU A 87 -13.17 -3.41 -11.42
C GLU A 87 -12.86 -2.12 -12.19
N GLU A 88 -13.85 -1.48 -12.82
CA GLU A 88 -13.68 -0.18 -13.49
C GLU A 88 -13.22 0.90 -12.51
N LYS A 89 -13.83 1.00 -11.32
CA LYS A 89 -13.43 1.96 -10.27
C LYS A 89 -11.96 1.76 -9.85
N LEU A 90 -11.53 0.50 -9.68
CA LEU A 90 -10.15 0.16 -9.34
C LEU A 90 -9.20 0.46 -10.51
N SER A 91 -9.55 0.08 -11.74
CA SER A 91 -8.74 0.36 -12.93
C SER A 91 -8.52 1.85 -13.12
N LEU A 92 -9.57 2.68 -13.00
CA LEU A 92 -9.45 4.13 -13.07
C LEU A 92 -8.52 4.70 -12.00
N ALA A 93 -8.57 4.17 -10.77
CA ALA A 93 -7.67 4.59 -9.70
C ALA A 93 -6.21 4.23 -10.01
N LEU A 94 -5.95 3.04 -10.58
CA LEU A 94 -4.61 2.67 -11.01
C LEU A 94 -4.13 3.47 -12.22
N GLU A 95 -4.99 3.75 -13.21
CA GLU A 95 -4.66 4.57 -14.38
C GLU A 95 -4.26 5.99 -13.98
N GLN A 96 -5.00 6.61 -13.04
CA GLN A 96 -4.63 7.91 -12.44
C GLN A 96 -3.28 7.86 -11.73
N LYS A 97 -2.83 6.68 -11.32
CA LYS A 97 -1.55 6.45 -10.64
C LYS A 97 -0.50 5.85 -11.56
N HIS A 98 -0.71 5.95 -12.88
CA HIS A 98 0.24 5.50 -13.91
C HIS A 98 0.48 3.98 -13.88
N GLY A 99 -0.53 3.21 -13.47
CA GLY A 99 -0.59 1.76 -13.60
C GLY A 99 0.05 0.95 -12.47
N ILE A 100 0.63 1.61 -11.45
CA ILE A 100 1.18 0.98 -10.25
C ILE A 100 0.88 1.83 -9.00
N ILE A 101 0.50 1.19 -7.92
CA ILE A 101 0.28 1.84 -6.62
C ILE A 101 0.56 0.83 -5.50
N THR A 102 1.01 1.31 -4.33
CA THR A 102 1.11 0.45 -3.15
C THR A 102 -0.29 -0.02 -2.76
N LYS A 103 -0.43 -1.26 -2.32
CA LYS A 103 -1.74 -1.80 -1.94
C LYS A 103 -2.38 -0.93 -0.85
N LYS A 104 -1.58 -0.49 0.11
CA LYS A 104 -1.97 0.45 1.15
C LYS A 104 -2.55 1.76 0.58
N ASP A 105 -1.84 2.45 -0.32
CA ASP A 105 -2.32 3.72 -0.88
C ASP A 105 -3.58 3.50 -1.73
N LEU A 106 -3.71 2.37 -2.43
CA LEU A 106 -4.93 2.02 -3.17
C LEU A 106 -6.13 1.88 -2.23
N ILE A 107 -5.96 1.16 -1.12
CA ILE A 107 -6.99 0.98 -0.10
C ILE A 107 -7.38 2.34 0.50
N GLU A 108 -6.41 3.17 0.87
CA GLU A 108 -6.63 4.53 1.40
C GLU A 108 -7.35 5.44 0.39
N MET A 109 -7.12 5.28 -0.92
CA MET A 109 -7.84 6.01 -1.96
C MET A 109 -9.30 5.57 -2.12
N MET A 110 -9.58 4.30 -1.84
CA MET A 110 -10.88 3.69 -2.09
C MET A 110 -11.84 3.78 -0.92
N ILE A 111 -11.31 3.93 0.30
CA ILE A 111 -12.09 3.88 1.55
C ILE A 111 -11.84 5.13 2.39
N ASN A 112 -12.91 5.69 2.97
CA ASN A 112 -12.85 6.80 3.92
C ASN A 112 -12.78 6.31 5.39
N GLU A 113 -11.77 5.50 5.75
CA GLU A 113 -11.42 5.05 7.13
C GLU A 113 -12.00 3.72 7.66
N GLU A 114 -12.82 2.98 6.90
CA GLU A 114 -13.34 1.67 7.34
C GLU A 114 -12.39 0.50 7.01
N LYS A 115 -11.74 -0.06 8.04
CA LYS A 115 -10.81 -1.20 7.88
C LYS A 115 -11.45 -2.48 7.32
N GLU A 116 -12.76 -2.66 7.44
CA GLU A 116 -13.43 -3.89 6.95
C GLU A 116 -13.47 -3.97 5.42
N GLU A 117 -13.46 -2.83 4.70
CA GLU A 117 -13.50 -2.82 3.24
C GLU A 117 -12.19 -3.22 2.55
N GLU A 118 -11.05 -3.07 3.23
CA GLU A 118 -9.72 -3.44 2.73
C GLU A 118 -9.67 -4.90 2.26
N ASN A 119 -10.31 -5.79 3.02
CA ASN A 119 -10.32 -7.21 2.74
C ASN A 119 -11.21 -7.54 1.54
N PHE A 120 -12.34 -6.86 1.37
CA PHE A 120 -13.20 -7.02 0.20
C PHE A 120 -12.52 -6.53 -1.08
N ILE A 121 -11.83 -5.39 -1.03
CA ILE A 121 -11.00 -4.89 -2.15
C ILE A 121 -9.94 -5.93 -2.51
N SER A 122 -9.23 -6.45 -1.50
CA SER A 122 -8.21 -7.49 -1.70
C SER A 122 -8.78 -8.72 -2.42
N PHE A 123 -9.97 -9.18 -2.06
CA PHE A 123 -10.63 -10.31 -2.74
C PHE A 123 -11.06 -9.99 -4.17
N ILE A 124 -11.59 -8.78 -4.42
CA ILE A 124 -11.98 -8.32 -5.76
C ILE A 124 -10.76 -8.29 -6.68
N LEU A 125 -9.63 -7.74 -6.21
CA LEU A 125 -8.37 -7.74 -6.94
C LEU A 125 -7.92 -9.17 -7.30
N HIS A 126 -8.05 -10.13 -6.37
CA HIS A 126 -7.74 -11.54 -6.63
C HIS A 126 -8.69 -12.19 -7.63
N CYS A 127 -9.93 -11.69 -7.76
CA CYS A 127 -10.96 -12.23 -8.65
C CYS A 127 -10.95 -11.61 -10.06
N SER A 128 -10.14 -10.58 -10.29
CA SER A 128 -9.96 -9.92 -11.59
C SER A 128 -8.70 -10.45 -12.28
N ASP A 129 -8.73 -10.48 -13.62
CA ASP A 129 -7.56 -10.75 -14.44
C ASP A 129 -6.91 -9.44 -14.96
N ASN A 130 -7.52 -8.28 -14.69
CA ASN A 130 -7.03 -6.95 -15.09
C ASN A 130 -5.96 -6.39 -14.14
N PHE A 131 -5.76 -7.02 -12.98
CA PHE A 131 -4.79 -6.60 -11.97
C PHE A 131 -3.74 -7.68 -11.72
N LYS A 132 -2.55 -7.25 -11.33
CA LYS A 132 -1.51 -8.11 -10.75
C LYS A 132 -1.18 -7.57 -9.37
N ILE A 133 -1.22 -8.46 -8.38
CA ILE A 133 -0.72 -8.16 -7.04
C ILE A 133 0.72 -8.67 -6.99
N ILE A 134 1.65 -7.77 -6.71
CA ILE A 134 3.05 -8.11 -6.50
C ILE A 134 3.25 -8.07 -5.01
N GLU A 135 3.50 -9.26 -4.46
CA GLU A 135 3.79 -9.44 -3.05
C GLU A 135 5.06 -8.67 -2.68
N GLU A 136 5.15 -8.33 -1.41
CA GLU A 136 6.29 -7.60 -0.86
C GLU A 136 7.62 -8.38 -1.06
N GLU A 137 8.59 -7.79 -1.77
CA GLU A 137 9.93 -8.38 -1.97
C GLU A 137 11.04 -7.49 -1.39
N VAL A 138 12.31 -7.73 -1.74
CA VAL A 138 13.46 -6.96 -1.20
C VAL A 138 13.43 -5.50 -1.67
N GLU A 139 13.11 -5.25 -2.95
CA GLU A 139 13.22 -3.93 -3.57
C GLU A 139 11.89 -3.19 -3.73
N ILE A 140 10.77 -3.91 -3.64
CA ILE A 140 9.43 -3.40 -3.92
C ILE A 140 8.51 -3.63 -2.71
N GLU A 141 7.69 -2.63 -2.41
CA GLU A 141 6.58 -2.76 -1.43
C GLU A 141 5.48 -3.67 -2.02
N GLU A 142 4.50 -4.09 -1.21
CA GLU A 142 3.31 -4.76 -1.73
C GLU A 142 2.53 -3.77 -2.64
N VAL A 143 2.46 -4.07 -3.93
CA VAL A 143 1.84 -3.20 -4.94
C VAL A 143 0.77 -3.90 -5.74
N VAL A 144 -0.16 -3.11 -6.24
CA VAL A 144 -1.15 -3.53 -7.23
C VAL A 144 -0.81 -2.82 -8.54
N THR A 145 -0.77 -3.58 -9.63
CA THR A 145 -0.53 -3.04 -10.96
C THR A 145 -1.67 -3.40 -11.91
N LEU A 146 -1.83 -2.63 -12.97
CA LEU A 146 -2.60 -3.07 -14.12
C LEU A 146 -1.90 -4.29 -14.76
N HIS A 147 -2.65 -5.21 -15.34
CA HIS A 147 -2.11 -6.46 -15.88
C HIS A 147 -1.03 -6.20 -16.96
N HIS A 148 -1.19 -5.14 -17.74
CA HIS A 148 -0.25 -4.72 -18.79
C HIS A 148 0.88 -3.80 -18.31
N PHE A 149 0.98 -3.51 -17.00
CA PHE A 149 2.02 -2.61 -16.48
C PHE A 149 3.42 -3.22 -16.69
N ASP A 150 4.36 -2.39 -17.16
CA ASP A 150 5.74 -2.79 -17.39
C ASP A 150 6.60 -2.56 -16.14
N LEU A 151 6.89 -3.66 -15.42
CA LEU A 151 7.79 -3.63 -14.26
C LEU A 151 9.24 -3.33 -14.63
N GLY A 152 9.67 -3.64 -15.86
CA GLY A 152 11.00 -3.30 -16.34
C GLY A 152 11.17 -1.79 -16.44
N PHE A 153 10.14 -1.10 -16.93
CA PHE A 153 10.10 0.35 -16.96
C PHE A 153 10.12 0.97 -15.56
N TRP A 154 9.31 0.47 -14.60
CA TRP A 154 9.40 0.90 -13.19
C TRP A 154 10.81 0.70 -12.62
N LYS A 155 11.42 -0.46 -12.83
CA LYS A 155 12.80 -0.75 -12.38
C LYS A 155 13.80 0.25 -12.96
N ASN A 156 13.71 0.57 -14.24
CA ASN A 156 14.57 1.55 -14.91
C ASN A 156 14.43 2.95 -14.28
N ILE A 157 13.20 3.41 -14.02
CA ILE A 157 12.95 4.70 -13.35
C ILE A 157 13.54 4.69 -11.92
N LYS A 158 13.28 3.63 -11.14
CA LYS A 158 13.82 3.44 -9.79
C LYS A 158 15.36 3.52 -9.79
N GLU A 159 16.03 2.79 -10.67
CA GLU A 159 17.51 2.78 -10.75
C GLU A 159 18.08 4.14 -11.15
N LYS A 160 17.47 4.84 -12.11
CA LYS A 160 17.86 6.22 -12.45
C LYS A 160 17.74 7.15 -11.25
N ALA A 161 16.65 7.06 -10.50
CA ALA A 161 16.42 7.87 -9.30
C ALA A 161 17.45 7.55 -8.20
N LYS A 162 17.76 6.26 -8.00
CA LYS A 162 18.79 5.77 -7.07
C LYS A 162 20.18 6.32 -7.42
N ASN A 163 20.54 6.32 -8.70
CA ASN A 163 21.82 6.85 -9.18
C ASN A 163 21.97 8.35 -8.91
N ILE A 164 20.90 9.13 -9.08
CA ILE A 164 20.89 10.57 -8.75
C ILE A 164 21.13 10.77 -7.26
N LEU A 165 20.43 10.02 -6.40
CA LEU A 165 20.66 10.08 -4.95
C LEU A 165 22.12 9.76 -4.61
N HIS A 166 22.68 8.66 -5.13
CA HIS A 166 24.08 8.32 -4.90
C HIS A 166 25.06 9.37 -5.41
N LYS A 167 24.78 10.04 -6.54
CA LYS A 167 25.61 11.13 -7.06
C LYS A 167 25.62 12.35 -6.14
N HIS A 168 24.48 12.68 -5.52
CA HIS A 168 24.39 13.79 -4.57
C HIS A 168 24.86 13.44 -3.15
N ASP A 169 24.92 12.15 -2.82
CA ASP A 169 25.30 11.59 -1.51
C ASP A 169 24.53 12.21 -0.32
N ARG A 170 23.26 12.54 -0.55
CA ARG A 170 22.35 13.12 0.46
C ARG A 170 20.90 12.99 0.04
N ALA A 171 19.98 13.11 1.00
CA ALA A 171 18.55 13.15 0.68
C ALA A 171 18.17 14.50 0.02
N LEU A 172 17.22 14.45 -0.91
CA LEU A 172 16.80 15.61 -1.71
C LEU A 172 15.32 15.91 -1.45
N HIS A 173 14.94 17.19 -1.43
CA HIS A 173 13.52 17.56 -1.41
C HIS A 173 12.84 17.10 -2.70
N THR A 174 11.52 16.90 -2.63
CA THR A 174 10.74 16.38 -3.75
C THR A 174 10.95 17.18 -5.04
N ASP A 175 10.94 18.51 -4.96
CA ASP A 175 11.04 19.38 -6.14
C ASP A 175 12.44 19.32 -6.74
N ASP A 176 13.48 19.54 -5.92
CA ASP A 176 14.88 19.43 -6.33
C ASP A 176 15.18 18.05 -6.93
N PHE A 177 14.66 16.98 -6.31
CA PHE A 177 14.89 15.61 -6.79
C PHE A 177 14.23 15.36 -8.14
N PHE A 178 13.01 15.84 -8.32
CA PHE A 178 12.30 15.72 -9.58
C PHE A 178 12.97 16.55 -10.69
N GLU A 179 13.44 17.77 -10.39
CA GLU A 179 14.20 18.59 -11.34
C GLU A 179 15.50 17.90 -11.79
N GLU A 180 16.27 17.30 -10.86
CA GLU A 180 17.44 16.50 -11.22
C GLU A 180 17.07 15.25 -12.03
N PHE A 181 15.92 14.63 -11.74
CA PHE A 181 15.43 13.47 -12.48
C PHE A 181 15.05 13.82 -13.93
N LEU A 182 14.39 14.96 -14.15
CA LEU A 182 14.01 15.42 -15.49
C LEU A 182 15.21 15.64 -16.42
N LYS A 183 16.39 15.95 -15.88
CA LYS A 183 17.63 16.05 -16.67
C LYS A 183 18.06 14.71 -17.29
N VAL A 184 17.64 13.58 -16.71
CA VAL A 184 17.98 12.22 -17.15
C VAL A 184 16.79 11.53 -17.83
N HIS A 185 15.57 11.94 -17.51
CA HIS A 185 14.34 11.37 -18.05
C HIS A 185 13.25 12.45 -18.19
N PRO A 186 13.22 13.22 -19.29
CA PRO A 186 12.32 14.38 -19.43
C PRO A 186 10.85 14.02 -19.64
N GLU A 187 10.54 12.78 -20.03
CA GLU A 187 9.18 12.35 -20.41
C GLU A 187 8.29 11.97 -19.22
N ILE A 188 8.80 11.98 -17.98
CA ILE A 188 8.03 11.58 -16.80
C ILE A 188 7.38 12.80 -16.14
N ASP A 189 6.14 12.70 -15.71
CA ASP A 189 5.51 13.71 -14.86
C ASP A 189 5.82 13.46 -13.37
N LYS A 190 5.53 14.47 -12.56
CA LYS A 190 5.86 14.47 -11.13
C LYS A 190 5.04 13.46 -10.34
N GLU A 191 3.77 13.26 -10.69
CA GLU A 191 2.90 12.34 -9.98
C GLU A 191 3.35 10.89 -10.21
N MET A 192 3.64 10.54 -11.46
CA MET A 192 4.19 9.25 -11.84
C MET A 192 5.52 8.97 -11.13
N PHE A 193 6.45 9.93 -11.14
CA PHE A 193 7.73 9.81 -10.43
C PHE A 193 7.52 9.49 -8.96
N LEU A 194 6.68 10.28 -8.27
CA LEU A 194 6.40 10.09 -6.85
C LEU A 194 5.75 8.73 -6.55
N ASN A 195 4.78 8.29 -7.36
CA ASN A 195 4.12 6.99 -7.19
C ASN A 195 5.13 5.84 -7.38
N PHE A 196 6.01 5.94 -8.37
CA PHE A 196 7.03 4.93 -8.63
C PHE A 196 8.04 4.82 -7.49
N LEU A 197 8.41 5.96 -6.88
CA LEU A 197 9.29 5.96 -5.71
C LEU A 197 8.61 5.36 -4.47
N LYS A 198 7.31 5.61 -4.26
CA LYS A 198 6.56 5.00 -3.15
C LYS A 198 6.49 3.47 -3.24
N ALA A 199 6.47 2.93 -4.45
CA ALA A 199 6.52 1.49 -4.67
C ALA A 199 7.89 0.88 -4.32
N SER A 200 8.95 1.68 -4.21
CA SER A 200 10.30 1.22 -3.86
C SER A 200 10.49 1.07 -2.35
N LYS A 201 11.15 0.00 -1.95
CA LYS A 201 11.67 -0.16 -0.59
C LYS A 201 13.05 0.46 -0.38
N GLU A 202 13.80 0.60 -1.46
CA GLU A 202 15.17 1.08 -1.41
C GLU A 202 15.25 2.59 -1.30
N ILE A 203 14.27 3.29 -1.87
CA ILE A 203 14.13 4.76 -1.83
C ILE A 203 12.91 5.09 -0.98
N LYS A 204 13.08 5.89 0.06
CA LYS A 204 11.97 6.27 0.95
C LYS A 204 11.92 7.78 1.16
N ARG A 205 10.70 8.26 1.40
CA ARG A 205 10.45 9.62 1.86
C ARG A 205 10.64 9.69 3.38
N GLY A 206 11.60 10.48 3.82
CA GLY A 206 11.82 10.82 5.22
C GLY A 206 10.80 11.81 5.75
N VAL A 207 10.86 12.07 7.06
CA VAL A 207 9.89 12.91 7.78
C VAL A 207 9.90 14.37 7.32
N PHE A 208 11.03 14.87 6.82
CA PHE A 208 11.19 16.25 6.33
C PHE A 208 10.93 16.39 4.83
N GLU A 209 10.09 15.53 4.27
CA GLU A 209 9.70 15.53 2.84
C GLU A 209 10.87 15.40 1.85
N LYS A 210 11.97 14.80 2.33
CA LYS A 210 13.15 14.45 1.53
C LYS A 210 13.12 12.99 1.13
N TRP A 211 13.56 12.70 -0.08
CA TRP A 211 13.73 11.36 -0.60
C TRP A 211 15.19 10.94 -0.54
N GLY A 212 15.44 9.69 -0.16
CA GLY A 212 16.79 9.16 -0.07
C GLY A 212 16.80 7.65 0.07
N ILE A 213 18.00 7.07 0.10
CA ILE A 213 18.15 5.63 0.29
C ILE A 213 17.68 5.24 1.70
N HIS A 214 16.95 4.13 1.81
CA HIS A 214 16.29 3.70 3.04
C HIS A 214 17.23 3.54 4.23
N ASN A 215 18.50 3.20 4.01
CA ASN A 215 19.51 2.99 5.05
C ASN A 215 20.26 4.27 5.44
N TRP A 216 20.03 5.39 4.75
CA TRP A 216 20.64 6.67 5.08
C TRP A 216 20.09 7.21 6.39
N LYS A 217 20.98 7.80 7.20
CA LYS A 217 20.63 8.39 8.50
C LYS A 217 19.62 9.55 8.39
N GLU A 218 19.60 10.22 7.24
CA GLU A 218 18.63 11.29 6.95
C GLU A 218 17.21 10.77 6.73
N ILE A 219 17.07 9.50 6.36
CA ILE A 219 15.79 8.86 6.03
C ILE A 219 15.31 7.98 7.17
N SER A 220 16.19 7.12 7.70
CA SER A 220 15.87 6.15 8.76
C SER A 220 16.87 6.26 9.93
N PRO A 221 16.83 7.32 10.74
CA PRO A 221 17.70 7.46 11.90
C PRO A 221 17.37 6.39 12.96
N LYS A 222 18.34 5.53 13.29
CA LYS A 222 18.10 4.37 14.17
C LYS A 222 18.23 4.75 15.65
N GLY A 223 19.24 5.56 15.97
CA GLY A 223 19.56 5.96 17.36
C GLY A 223 18.97 7.33 17.75
N VAL A 224 18.79 7.56 19.06
CA VAL A 224 18.34 8.87 19.60
C VAL A 224 19.29 10.00 19.19
N ARG A 225 20.61 9.74 19.21
CA ARG A 225 21.64 10.70 18.75
C ARG A 225 21.48 11.05 17.27
N GLU A 226 21.19 10.07 16.42
CA GLU A 226 21.00 10.30 14.99
C GLU A 226 19.74 11.12 14.72
N LYS A 227 18.65 10.84 15.44
CA LYS A 227 17.40 11.62 15.39
C LYS A 227 17.62 13.07 15.85
N ALA A 228 18.34 13.25 16.95
CA ALA A 228 18.71 14.57 17.46
C ALA A 228 19.55 15.36 16.44
N HIS A 229 20.55 14.70 15.85
CA HIS A 229 21.39 15.31 14.81
C HIS A 229 20.58 15.71 13.57
N LEU A 230 19.64 14.86 13.14
CA LEU A 230 18.77 15.15 12.01
C LEU A 230 17.90 16.39 12.27
N ILE A 231 17.31 16.50 13.45
CA ILE A 231 16.49 17.66 13.85
C ILE A 231 17.30 18.95 13.88
N ILE A 232 18.50 18.93 14.47
CA ILE A 232 19.36 20.11 14.56
C ILE A 232 19.78 20.57 13.17
N ARG A 233 20.17 19.63 12.29
CA ARG A 233 20.56 19.93 10.91
C ARG A 233 19.39 20.55 10.12
N GLU A 234 18.17 20.07 10.34
CA GLU A 234 16.99 20.60 9.64
C GLU A 234 16.56 21.98 10.15
N ASN A 235 16.61 22.21 11.47
CA ASN A 235 16.13 23.45 12.08
C ASN A 235 17.11 24.63 11.96
N LYS A 236 18.34 24.37 11.47
CA LYS A 236 19.41 25.37 11.20
C LYS A 236 19.73 26.31 12.39
N LYS A 237 19.32 25.95 13.61
CA LYS A 237 19.51 26.72 14.85
C LYS A 237 19.91 25.77 16.00
N PRO A 238 20.75 26.23 16.94
CA PRO A 238 21.03 25.46 18.14
C PRO A 238 19.76 25.35 18.99
N LEU A 239 19.40 24.11 19.35
CA LEU A 239 18.23 23.77 20.15
C LEU A 239 18.67 23.13 21.46
N HIS A 240 17.93 23.39 22.54
CA HIS A 240 18.20 22.74 23.82
C HIS A 240 17.75 21.27 23.78
N PHE A 241 18.42 20.37 24.52
CA PHE A 241 18.13 18.91 24.48
C PHE A 241 16.66 18.56 24.75
N ARG A 242 15.98 19.33 25.60
CA ARG A 242 14.54 19.19 25.85
C ARG A 242 13.68 19.53 24.63
N GLU A 243 14.05 20.56 23.88
CA GLU A 243 13.35 20.95 22.65
C GLU A 243 13.58 19.92 21.55
N VAL A 244 14.81 19.40 21.44
CA VAL A 244 15.13 18.30 20.52
C VAL A 244 14.30 17.06 20.83
N ALA A 245 14.21 16.64 22.10
CA ALA A 245 13.39 15.48 22.49
C ALA A 245 11.90 15.69 22.15
N LYS A 246 11.38 16.91 22.36
CA LYS A 246 10.01 17.27 21.99
C LYS A 246 9.79 17.16 20.48
N LEU A 247 10.72 17.68 19.68
CA LEU A 247 10.65 17.60 18.22
C LEU A 247 10.79 16.16 17.70
N ILE A 248 11.58 15.29 18.35
CA ILE A 248 11.64 13.84 17.98
C ILE A 248 10.25 13.20 18.11
N ASP A 249 9.53 13.51 19.18
CA ASP A 249 8.19 13.00 19.43
C ASP A 249 7.14 13.65 18.50
N GLU A 250 7.21 14.97 18.28
CA GLU A 250 6.32 15.71 17.37
C GLU A 250 6.45 15.21 15.92
N TYR A 251 7.68 14.96 15.45
CA TYR A 251 7.97 14.41 14.13
C TYR A 251 7.79 12.88 14.04
N LYS A 252 7.32 12.22 15.11
CA LYS A 252 7.09 10.75 15.17
C LYS A 252 8.30 9.94 14.71
N LEU A 253 9.52 10.45 14.94
CA LEU A 253 10.77 9.76 14.60
C LEU A 253 11.04 8.55 15.53
N SER A 254 10.22 8.35 16.56
CA SER A 254 10.29 7.24 17.51
C SER A 254 8.93 6.55 17.69
N LYS A 255 8.95 5.21 17.81
CA LYS A 255 7.76 4.40 18.19
C LYS A 255 7.45 4.45 19.69
N LYS A 256 8.38 4.96 20.52
CA LYS A 256 8.24 5.13 21.98
C LYS A 256 8.55 6.59 22.35
N LYS A 257 7.86 7.16 23.37
CA LYS A 257 8.14 8.52 23.88
C LYS A 257 9.62 8.69 24.19
N THR A 258 10.21 9.79 23.73
CA THR A 258 11.63 10.05 23.85
C THR A 258 11.90 10.75 25.18
N HIS A 259 12.60 10.08 26.11
CA HIS A 259 12.98 10.69 27.39
C HIS A 259 14.32 11.41 27.25
N PRO A 260 14.40 12.73 27.53
CA PRO A 260 15.67 13.44 27.52
C PRO A 260 16.55 12.93 28.67
N GLN A 261 17.83 12.67 28.38
CA GLN A 261 18.82 12.42 29.42
C GLN A 261 19.11 13.76 30.10
N THR A 262 19.03 13.77 31.43
CA THR A 262 19.20 14.97 32.27
C THR A 262 20.66 15.40 32.31
#